data_AF-A0A957SL38-F1
#
_entry.id   AF-A0A957SL38-F1
#
_cell.length_a   1.000
_cell.length_b   1.000
_cell.length_c   1.000
_cell.angle_alpha   90.00
_cell.angle_beta   90.00
_cell.angle_gamma   90.00
#
_symmetry.space_group_name_H-M   'P 1'
#
loop_
_entity.id
_entity.type
_entity.pdbx_description
1 polymer ?
#
loop_
_entity_poly.entity_id
_entity_poly.type
_entity_poly.pdbx_seq_one_letter_code
_entity_poly.pdbx_strand_id
1 'polypeptide(L)' 'MPQHPIPANARLRRLFDGCAFAEGPAADADGNVYFSDCPNNRILLYCPATGQTEVWQEPSL' A
#
# COMPACT_ATOMS: atom_id res chain seq x y z
N MET A 1 -26.97 14.73 2.64
CA MET A 1 -25.55 15.13 2.82
C MET A 1 -24.71 13.87 2.59
N PRO A 2 -23.69 13.88 1.72
CA PRO A 2 -22.77 12.75 1.65
C PRO A 2 -22.10 12.57 3.01
N GLN A 3 -22.08 11.33 3.49
CA GLN A 3 -21.40 10.94 4.71
C GLN A 3 -19.88 11.01 4.53
N HIS A 4 -19.17 11.46 5.56
CA HIS A 4 -17.70 11.50 5.54
C HIS A 4 -17.16 10.06 5.38
N PRO A 5 -16.22 9.78 4.45
CA PRO A 5 -15.79 8.41 4.13
C PRO A 5 -15.03 7.73 5.28
N ILE A 6 -14.60 8.51 6.27
CA ILE A 6 -13.91 8.04 7.47
C ILE A 6 -14.88 8.13 8.64
N PRO A 7 -15.22 7.00 9.30
CA PRO A 7 -16.05 6.99 10.49
C PRO A 7 -15.46 7.85 11.61
N ALA A 8 -16.32 8.42 12.48
CA ALA A 8 -15.88 9.32 13.56
C ALA A 8 -14.93 8.66 14.57
N ASN A 9 -14.98 7.33 14.70
CA ASN A 9 -14.12 6.53 15.57
C ASN A 9 -12.89 5.93 14.85
N ALA A 10 -12.65 6.27 13.58
CA ALA A 10 -11.50 5.82 12.81
C ALA A 10 -10.46 6.94 12.64
N ARG A 11 -9.20 6.55 12.42
CA ARG A 11 -8.10 7.48 12.12
C ARG A 11 -7.46 7.13 10.78
N LEU A 12 -7.35 8.13 9.91
CA LEU A 12 -6.57 8.00 8.68
C LEU A 12 -5.08 7.97 9.04
N ARG A 13 -4.36 6.97 8.53
CA ARG A 13 -2.90 6.89 8.66
C ARG A 13 -2.30 6.74 7.27
N ARG A 14 -1.29 7.57 6.97
CA ARG A 14 -0.44 7.37 5.80
C ARG A 14 0.49 6.20 6.08
N LEU A 15 0.44 5.18 5.23
CA LEU A 15 1.33 4.03 5.32
C LEU A 15 2.61 4.24 4.52
N PHE A 16 2.48 4.87 3.35
CA PHE A 16 3.56 5.07 2.39
C PHE A 16 3.22 6.23 1.44
N ASP A 17 4.23 6.96 0.97
CA ASP A 17 4.13 8.01 -0.06
C ASP A 17 5.28 7.98 -1.08
N GLY A 18 6.08 6.91 -1.10
CA GLY A 18 7.23 6.76 -2.00
C GLY A 18 6.92 6.16 -3.37
N CYS A 19 5.66 6.09 -3.78
CA CYS A 19 5.23 5.59 -5.10
C CYS A 19 4.75 6.72 -6.01
N ALA A 20 4.97 6.58 -7.31
CA ALA A 20 4.45 7.53 -8.30
C ALA A 20 2.95 7.32 -8.56
N PHE A 21 2.50 6.05 -8.58
CA PHE A 21 1.08 5.72 -8.70
C PHE A 21 0.80 4.35 -8.08
N ALA A 22 0.03 4.34 -6.98
CA ALA A 22 -0.36 3.10 -6.30
C ALA A 22 -1.63 2.51 -6.91
N GLU A 23 -1.57 1.25 -7.33
CA GLU A 23 -2.71 0.51 -7.90
C GLU A 23 -2.85 -0.90 -7.33
N GLY A 24 -4.06 -1.44 -7.40
CA GLY A 24 -4.35 -2.86 -7.21
C GLY A 24 -3.88 -3.47 -5.89
N PRO A 25 -4.17 -2.86 -4.73
CA PRO A 25 -3.77 -3.45 -3.45
C PRO A 25 -4.39 -4.83 -3.28
N ALA A 26 -3.58 -5.82 -2.91
CA ALA A 26 -3.99 -7.19 -2.60
C ALA A 26 -3.35 -7.64 -1.28
N ALA A 27 -4.14 -8.28 -0.42
CA ALA A 27 -3.66 -8.77 0.87
C ALA A 27 -3.39 -10.28 0.84
N ASP A 28 -2.34 -10.73 1.51
CA ASP A 28 -2.12 -12.16 1.80
C ASP A 28 -2.84 -12.62 3.08
N ALA A 29 -2.63 -13.88 3.49
CA ALA A 29 -3.26 -14.46 4.68
C ALA A 29 -2.76 -13.85 6.00
N ASP A 30 -1.56 -13.27 6.02
CA ASP A 30 -0.96 -12.61 7.18
C ASP A 30 -1.29 -11.12 7.23
N GLY A 31 -2.02 -10.61 6.22
CA GLY A 31 -2.43 -9.22 6.09
C GLY A 31 -1.37 -8.30 5.51
N ASN A 32 -0.27 -8.83 4.97
CA ASN A 32 0.65 -8.01 4.20
C ASN A 32 -0.03 -7.53 2.92
N VAL A 33 0.25 -6.31 2.50
CA VAL A 33 -0.43 -5.66 1.37
C VAL A 33 0.55 -5.40 0.25
N TYR A 34 0.30 -6.04 -0.89
CA TYR A 34 1.03 -5.86 -2.14
C TYR A 34 0.33 -4.83 -3.00
N PHE A 35 1.07 -3.96 -3.68
CA PHE A 35 0.50 -2.97 -4.60
C PHE A 35 1.52 -2.56 -5.66
N SER A 36 1.02 -2.18 -6.83
CA SER A 36 1.85 -1.79 -7.97
C SER A 36 2.25 -0.31 -7.86
N ASP A 37 3.50 -0.01 -8.20
CA ASP A 37 4.00 1.34 -8.49
C ASP A 37 4.33 1.43 -9.99
N CYS A 38 3.28 1.54 -10.80
CA CYS A 38 3.33 1.29 -12.24
C CYS A 38 4.39 2.12 -12.99
N PRO A 39 4.54 3.44 -12.76
CA PRO A 39 5.57 4.24 -13.45
C PRO A 39 7.00 3.83 -13.10
N ASN A 40 7.22 3.26 -11.91
CA ASN A 40 8.52 2.80 -11.44
C ASN A 40 8.75 1.30 -11.71
N ASN A 41 7.83 0.64 -12.42
CA ASN A 41 7.92 -0.77 -12.82
C ASN A 41 8.28 -1.72 -11.66
N ARG A 42 7.61 -1.58 -10.52
CA ARG A 42 7.88 -2.39 -9.33
C ARG A 42 6.61 -2.71 -8.55
N ILE A 43 6.66 -3.80 -7.81
CA ILE A 43 5.66 -4.21 -6.83
C ILE A 43 6.21 -3.88 -5.44
N LEU A 44 5.39 -3.20 -4.64
CA LEU A 44 5.70 -2.84 -3.25
C LEU A 44 4.94 -3.76 -2.29
N LEU A 45 5.52 -3.99 -1.12
CA LEU A 45 4.94 -4.78 -0.04
C LEU A 45 4.91 -3.95 1.24
N TYR A 46 3.72 -3.71 1.80
CA TYR A 46 3.54 -3.18 3.14
C TYR A 46 3.35 -4.32 4.15
N CYS A 47 4.16 -4.34 5.20
CA CYS A 47 4.03 -5.28 6.31
C CYS A 47 3.41 -4.57 7.54
N PRO A 48 2.19 -4.92 7.97
CA PRO A 48 1.56 -4.33 9.14
C PRO A 48 2.33 -4.57 10.45
N ALA A 49 3.02 -5.70 10.56
CA ALA A 49 3.76 -6.07 11.77
C ALA A 49 4.96 -5.15 12.03
N THR A 50 5.63 -4.67 10.97
CA THR A 50 6.76 -3.75 11.08
C THR A 50 6.39 -2.30 10.78
N GLY A 51 5.25 -2.09 10.12
CA GLY A 51 4.84 -0.78 9.63
C GLY A 51 5.66 -0.28 8.44
N GLN A 52 6.45 -1.14 7.79
CA GLN A 52 7.33 -0.77 6.69
C GLN A 52 6.75 -1.14 5.33
N THR A 53 7.17 -0.40 4.30
CA THR A 53 6.95 -0.72 2.89
C THR A 53 8.29 -0.91 2.20
N GLU A 54 8.44 -2.00 1.45
CA GLU A 54 9.64 -2.34 0.71
C GLU A 54 9.34 -2.74 -0.74
N VAL A 55 10.37 -2.79 -1.59
CA VAL A 55 10.25 -3.34 -2.95
C VAL A 55 10.23 -4.86 -2.85
N TRP A 56 9.14 -5.47 -3.30
CA TRP A 56 8.99 -6.92 -3.31
C TRP A 56 9.50 -7.53 -4.62
N GLN A 57 9.20 -6.89 -5.74
CA GLN A 57 9.65 -7.34 -7.05
C GLN A 57 9.85 -6.15 -7.99
N GLU A 58 10.92 -6.21 -8.77
CA GLU A 58 11.23 -5.32 -9.89
C GLU A 58 11.96 -6.13 -10.97
N PRO A 59 12.07 -5.65 -12.22
CA PRO A 59 12.80 -6.35 -13.26
C PRO A 59 14.23 -6.68 -12.84
N SER A 60 14.67 -7.90 -13.14
CA SER A 60 16.10 -8.19 -13.21
C SER A 60 16.70 -7.45 -14.43
N LEU A 61 17.97 -7.04 -14.31
CA LEU A 61 18.75 -6.47 -15.41
C LEU A 61 18.62 -7.24 -16.73
#